data_AF-A0A9W4NCH6-F1
#
_entry.id   AF-A0A9W4NCH6-F1
#
_cell.length_a   1.000
_cell.length_b   1.000
_cell.length_c   1.000
_cell.angle_alpha   90.00
_cell.angle_beta   90.00
_cell.angle_gamma   90.00
#
_symmetry.space_group_name_H-M   'P 1'
#
loop_
_entity.id
_entity.type
_entity.pdbx_description
1 polymer ?
#
loop_
_entity_poly.entity_id
_entity_poly.type
_entity_poly.pdbx_seq_one_letter_code
_entity_poly.pdbx_strand_id
1 'polypeptide(L)'
;MAAEQKTIRTRHSNSLKSIRQKQARRRNSLLRKSFEYCRECDADVFMMIRLKRNGQILFFNSCAQWPLSREQLVSVGHQLVAAR
;
A
#
# COMPACT_ATOMS: atom_id res chain seq x y z
N MET A 1 -16.14 -19.19 -15.20
CA MET A 1 -15.40 -17.96 -15.57
C MET A 1 -14.02 -18.04 -14.92
N ALA A 2 -13.01 -18.51 -15.65
CA ALA A 2 -11.64 -18.61 -15.13
C ALA A 2 -11.02 -17.20 -15.07
N ALA A 3 -10.48 -16.81 -13.91
CA ALA A 3 -9.76 -15.55 -13.77
C ALA A 3 -8.42 -15.65 -14.54
N GLU A 4 -8.32 -14.99 -15.68
CA GLU A 4 -7.05 -14.85 -16.39
C GLU A 4 -6.05 -14.11 -15.48
N GLN A 5 -5.05 -14.84 -15.01
CA GLN A 5 -3.90 -14.24 -14.33
C GLN A 5 -3.14 -13.43 -15.38
N LYS A 6 -3.30 -12.11 -15.37
CA LYS A 6 -2.45 -11.19 -16.15
C LYS A 6 -1.01 -11.32 -15.68
N THR A 7 -0.25 -12.22 -16.29
CA THR A 7 1.19 -12.28 -16.11
C THR A 7 1.78 -10.93 -16.51
N ILE A 8 2.34 -10.22 -15.54
CA ILE A 8 3.02 -8.95 -15.78
C ILE A 8 4.24 -9.25 -16.65
N ARG A 9 4.10 -9.08 -17.97
CA ARG A 9 5.20 -9.21 -18.93
C ARG A 9 6.23 -8.13 -18.64
N THR A 10 7.36 -8.52 -18.06
CA THR A 10 8.48 -7.63 -17.81
C THR A 10 9.32 -7.46 -19.09
N ARG A 11 9.24 -6.29 -19.75
CA ARG A 11 10.34 -5.80 -20.59
C ARG A 11 11.52 -5.53 -19.65
N HIS A 12 12.43 -6.48 -19.49
CA HIS A 12 13.44 -6.43 -18.44
C HIS A 12 14.79 -5.95 -18.98
N SER A 13 15.11 -4.67 -18.77
CA SER A 13 16.49 -4.33 -18.43
C SER A 13 16.70 -4.78 -16.99
N ASN A 14 17.67 -5.68 -16.75
CA ASN A 14 18.02 -6.21 -15.42
C ASN A 14 18.86 -5.24 -14.56
N SER A 15 19.07 -3.99 -15.01
CA SER A 15 19.95 -3.06 -14.30
C SER A 15 19.38 -2.67 -12.93
N LEU A 16 20.25 -2.48 -11.94
CA LEU A 16 19.85 -1.99 -10.60
C LEU A 16 19.07 -0.67 -10.68
N LYS A 17 19.41 0.19 -11.65
CA LYS A 17 18.72 1.46 -11.91
C LYS A 17 17.27 1.23 -12.35
N SER A 18 17.02 0.33 -13.30
CA SER A 18 15.66 0.05 -13.78
C SER A 18 14.78 -0.55 -12.66
N ILE A 19 15.36 -1.42 -11.83
CA ILE A 19 14.68 -2.03 -10.67
C ILE A 19 14.28 -0.95 -9.66
N ARG A 20 15.22 -0.07 -9.27
CA ARG A 20 14.95 1.05 -8.35
C ARG A 20 13.86 1.97 -8.89
N GLN A 21 13.90 2.31 -10.18
CA GLN A 21 12.86 3.13 -10.83
C GLN A 21 11.50 2.43 -10.84
N LYS A 22 11.44 1.12 -11.08
CA LYS A 22 10.19 0.35 -11.03
C LYS A 22 9.61 0.34 -9.61
N GLN A 23 10.45 0.14 -8.60
CA GLN A 23 10.04 0.19 -7.19
C GLN A 23 9.50 1.58 -6.80
N ALA A 24 10.21 2.65 -7.17
CA ALA A 24 9.77 4.02 -6.91
C ALA A 24 8.42 4.32 -7.57
N ARG A 25 8.24 3.95 -8.86
CA ARG A 25 6.97 4.12 -9.58
C ARG A 25 5.81 3.39 -8.91
N ARG A 26 6.01 2.13 -8.50
CA ARG A 26 4.97 1.35 -7.80
C ARG A 26 4.59 1.97 -6.46
N ARG A 27 5.59 2.39 -5.67
CA ARG A 27 5.34 3.07 -4.38
C ARG A 27 4.56 4.36 -4.58
N ASN A 28 4.99 5.22 -5.51
CA ASN A 28 4.31 6.49 -5.76
C ASN A 28 2.88 6.28 -6.26
N SER A 29 2.66 5.29 -7.12
CA SER A 29 1.31 4.93 -7.56
C SER A 29 0.42 4.46 -6.41
N LEU A 30 0.96 3.67 -5.47
CA LEU A 30 0.21 3.20 -4.31
C LEU A 30 -0.17 4.37 -3.40
N LEU A 31 0.77 5.24 -3.06
CA LEU A 31 0.51 6.44 -2.24
C LEU A 31 -0.54 7.35 -2.87
N ARG A 32 -0.45 7.57 -4.20
CA ARG A 32 -1.43 8.35 -4.94
C ARG A 32 -2.82 7.73 -4.87
N LYS A 33 -2.94 6.42 -5.07
CA LYS A 33 -4.24 5.73 -5.02
C LYS A 33 -4.86 5.78 -3.63
N SER A 34 -4.06 5.67 -2.58
CA SER A 34 -4.56 5.82 -1.22
C SER A 34 -5.04 7.23 -0.93
N PHE A 35 -4.34 8.25 -1.40
CA PHE A 35 -4.81 9.64 -1.30
C PHE A 35 -6.10 9.87 -2.09
N GLU A 36 -6.19 9.38 -3.33
CA GLU A 36 -7.40 9.45 -4.15
C GLU A 36 -8.58 8.80 -3.42
N TYR A 37 -8.40 7.60 -2.86
CA TYR A 37 -9.43 6.92 -2.09
C TYR A 37 -9.89 7.70 -0.86
N CYS A 38 -8.95 8.31 -0.11
CA CYS A 38 -9.32 9.17 1.03
C CYS A 38 -10.22 10.32 0.61
N ARG A 39 -9.93 10.94 -0.54
CA ARG A 39 -10.65 12.10 -1.06
C ARG A 39 -12.00 11.73 -1.69
N GLU A 40 -12.05 10.66 -2.45
CA GLU A 40 -13.24 10.26 -3.21
C GLU A 40 -14.26 9.49 -2.35
N CYS A 41 -13.81 8.75 -1.34
CA CYS A 41 -14.66 7.87 -0.55
C CYS A 41 -14.86 8.34 0.90
N ASP A 42 -14.37 9.53 1.26
CA ASP A 42 -14.40 10.06 2.64
C ASP A 42 -13.92 9.01 3.67
N ALA A 43 -12.77 8.42 3.38
CA ALA A 43 -12.24 7.29 4.13
C ALA A 43 -10.89 7.64 4.74
N ASP A 44 -10.69 7.23 6.00
CA ASP A 44 -9.37 7.23 6.59
C ASP A 44 -8.55 6.03 6.13
N VAL A 45 -7.33 6.29 5.64
CA VAL A 45 -6.39 5.27 5.19
C VAL A 45 -5.06 5.43 5.92
N PHE A 46 -4.67 4.34 6.58
CA PHE A 46 -3.33 4.15 7.11
C PHE A 46 -2.64 2.99 6.38
N MET A 47 -1.39 3.21 5.96
CA MET A 47 -0.57 2.16 5.38
C MET A 47 0.86 2.22 5.91
N MET A 48 1.42 1.07 6.24
CA MET A 48 2.83 0.92 6.58
C MET A 48 3.52 0.04 5.54
N ILE A 49 4.63 0.53 4.99
CA ILE A 49 5.44 -0.16 3.98
C ILE A 49 6.83 -0.41 4.55
N ARG A 50 7.18 -1.68 4.78
CA ARG A 50 8.56 -2.08 5.10
C ARG A 50 9.30 -2.51 3.84
N LEU A 51 10.33 -1.76 3.47
CA LEU A 51 11.25 -2.15 2.41
C LEU A 51 12.15 -3.30 2.90
N LYS A 52 11.85 -4.53 2.46
CA LYS A 52 12.60 -5.74 2.87
C LYS A 52 14.11 -5.63 2.64
N ARG A 53 14.55 -4.88 1.63
CA ARG A 53 15.97 -4.74 1.25
C ARG A 53 16.85 -4.03 2.28
N ASN A 54 16.29 -3.09 3.05
CA ASN A 54 17.04 -2.22 3.95
C ASN A 54 16.30 -1.95 5.27
N GLY A 55 15.20 -2.65 5.53
CA GLY A 55 14.37 -2.47 6.71
C GLY A 55 13.63 -1.14 6.79
N GLN A 56 13.82 -0.21 5.83
CA GLN A 56 13.23 1.12 5.90
C GLN A 56 11.71 1.04 5.93
N ILE A 57 11.12 1.69 6.91
CA ILE A 57 9.67 1.81 7.08
C ILE A 57 9.22 3.16 6.53
N LEU A 58 8.19 3.14 5.71
CA LEU A 58 7.47 4.33 5.27
C LEU A 58 6.02 4.19 5.70
N PHE A 59 5.38 5.28 6.08
CA PHE A 59 3.96 5.31 6.40
C PHE A 59 3.24 6.36 5.57
N PHE A 60 1.98 6.06 5.25
CA PHE A 60 0.99 7.02 4.78
C PHE A 60 -0.11 7.06 5.82
N ASN A 61 -0.51 8.27 6.18
CA ASN A 61 -1.57 8.47 7.16
C ASN A 61 -2.43 9.67 6.74
N SER A 62 -3.72 9.44 6.50
CA SER A 62 -4.68 10.50 6.21
C SER A 62 -5.21 11.21 7.46
N CYS A 63 -5.10 10.59 8.65
CA CYS A 63 -5.67 11.11 9.89
C CYS A 63 -4.75 10.85 11.09
N ALA A 64 -4.45 11.90 11.86
CA ALA A 64 -3.43 11.87 12.91
C ALA A 64 -3.65 10.80 14.00
N GLN A 65 -4.87 10.27 14.14
CA GLN A 65 -5.21 9.22 15.12
C GLN A 65 -4.93 7.79 14.66
N TRP A 66 -4.55 7.57 13.40
CA TRP A 66 -4.22 6.23 12.91
C TRP A 66 -2.72 5.89 13.09
N PRO A 67 -2.36 4.61 13.34
CA PRO A 67 -3.26 3.47 13.43
C PRO A 67 -4.00 3.42 14.77
N LEU A 68 -5.25 2.97 14.72
CA LEU A 68 -6.01 2.67 15.94
C LEU A 68 -5.28 1.64 16.80
N SER A 69 -5.33 1.82 18.12
CA SER A 69 -4.84 0.82 19.06
C SER A 69 -5.64 -0.48 18.93
N ARG A 70 -5.10 -1.58 19.46
CA ARG A 70 -5.82 -2.88 19.46
C ARG A 70 -7.16 -2.77 20.19
N GLU A 71 -7.20 -2.01 21.27
CA GLU A 71 -8.38 -1.75 22.09
C GLU A 71 -9.42 -0.96 21.30
N GLN A 72 -8.98 0.08 20.56
CA GLN A 72 -9.85 0.87 19.69
C GLN A 72 -10.40 0.03 18.52
N LEU A 73 -9.60 -0.87 17.95
CA LEU A 73 -10.07 -1.77 16.89
C LEU A 73 -11.14 -2.75 17.38
N VAL A 74 -11.01 -3.25 18.62
CA VAL A 74 -12.00 -4.15 19.23
C VAL A 74 -13.29 -3.41 19.58
N SER A 75 -13.22 -2.17 20.06
CA SER A 75 -14.41 -1.39 20.44
C SER A 75 -15.25 -0.93 19.25
N VAL A 76 -14.63 -0.70 18.09
CA VAL A 76 -15.32 -0.22 16.88
C VAL A 76 -15.99 -1.38 16.11
N GLY A 77 -15.71 -2.64 16.46
CA GLY A 77 -16.39 -3.81 15.85
C GLY A 77 -16.01 -4.09 14.39
N HIS A 78 -14.94 -3.48 13.88
CA HIS A 78 -14.53 -3.62 12.47
C HIS A 78 -13.62 -4.84 12.26
N GLN A 79 -13.86 -5.58 11.17
CA GLN A 79 -12.95 -6.62 10.71
C GLN A 79 -11.72 -6.00 10.03
N LEU A 80 -10.53 -6.37 10.50
CA LEU A 80 -9.28 -6.16 9.78
C LEU A 80 -9.34 -6.94 8.45
N VAL A 81 -9.60 -6.25 7.35
CA VAL A 81 -9.57 -6.86 6.02
C VAL A 81 -8.10 -7.03 5.61
N ALA A 82 -7.57 -8.24 5.76
CA ALA A 82 -6.26 -8.58 5.23
C ALA A 82 -6.37 -8.68 3.69
N ALA A 83 -5.72 -7.75 2.98
CA ALA A 83 -5.49 -7.92 1.56
C ALA A 83 -4.58 -9.15 1.35
N ARG A 84 -5.12 -10.19 0.69
CA ARG A 84 -4.40 -11.42 0.34
C ARG A 84 -3.56 -11.23 -0.92
#